data_AF-A0A2N4TRW0-F1
#
_entry.id   AF-A0A2N4TRW0-F1
#
_cell.length_a   1.000
_cell.length_b   1.000
_cell.length_c   1.000
_cell.angle_alpha   90.00
_cell.angle_beta   90.00
_cell.angle_gamma   90.00
#
_symmetry.space_group_name_H-M   'P 1'
#
loop_
_entity.id
_entity.type
_entity.pdbx_description
1 polymer ?
#
loop_
_entity_poly.entity_id
_entity_poly.type
_entity_poly.pdbx_seq_one_letter_code
_entity_poly.pdbx_strand_id
1 'polypeptide(L)'
;MDFYPDLEGLPLFAKPAFGWEEPVSASTAETPPAKPRRLRRWRGPITHWERGYRSHYYRDKRGKKLGEIHLSPRGQAPLLYRWLAGTLSGIEGSLTHARMRVEEAIGFGMRQMALF
;
A
#
# COMPACT_ATOMS: atom_id res chain seq x y z
N MET A 1 -13.72 -41.12 -56.70
CA MET A 1 -12.43 -41.53 -56.12
C MET A 1 -12.07 -40.54 -55.04
N ASP A 2 -11.99 -41.11 -53.86
CA ASP A 2 -11.73 -40.59 -52.53
C ASP A 2 -10.44 -39.76 -52.43
N PHE A 3 -10.42 -38.69 -51.60
CA PHE A 3 -9.64 -38.61 -50.36
C PHE A 3 -9.73 -37.20 -49.69
N TYR A 4 -10.12 -37.22 -48.41
CA TYR A 4 -10.00 -36.19 -47.34
C TYR A 4 -8.53 -35.70 -47.14
N PRO A 5 -8.16 -34.77 -46.20
CA PRO A 5 -8.92 -34.09 -45.14
C PRO A 5 -8.64 -32.57 -44.90
N ASP A 6 -9.65 -31.89 -44.35
CA ASP A 6 -9.70 -31.22 -43.03
C ASP A 6 -8.69 -30.14 -42.57
N LEU A 7 -9.24 -29.21 -41.77
CA LEU A 7 -8.65 -28.14 -40.96
C LEU A 7 -8.17 -26.88 -41.71
N GLU A 8 -8.96 -25.81 -41.64
CA GLU A 8 -8.56 -24.55 -41.00
C GLU A 8 -9.65 -23.46 -41.12
N GLY A 9 -9.96 -22.79 -40.01
CA GLY A 9 -10.44 -21.41 -40.06
C GLY A 9 -11.89 -21.14 -39.64
N LEU A 10 -12.26 -21.42 -38.39
CA LEU A 10 -13.39 -20.71 -37.76
C LEU A 10 -12.90 -19.31 -37.30
N PRO A 11 -13.43 -18.18 -37.80
CA PRO A 11 -13.21 -16.90 -37.15
C PRO A 11 -14.00 -16.82 -35.83
N LEU A 12 -13.30 -17.05 -34.71
CA LEU A 12 -13.74 -16.92 -33.32
C LEU A 12 -13.97 -15.47 -32.86
N PHE A 13 -14.56 -14.62 -33.69
CA PHE A 13 -14.91 -13.25 -33.26
C PHE A 13 -16.28 -12.86 -33.78
N ALA A 14 -17.30 -13.48 -33.19
CA ALA A 14 -18.65 -12.91 -33.17
C ALA A 14 -18.56 -11.51 -32.54
N LYS A 15 -18.85 -10.49 -33.36
CA LYS A 15 -18.93 -9.09 -32.96
C LYS A 15 -20.10 -8.93 -31.97
N PRO A 16 -19.91 -8.33 -30.78
CA PRO A 16 -21.07 -7.88 -30.01
C PRO A 16 -21.74 -6.73 -30.77
N ALA A 17 -23.04 -6.86 -31.00
CA ALA A 17 -23.91 -5.80 -31.49
C ALA A 17 -23.96 -4.68 -30.44
N PHE A 18 -23.02 -3.74 -30.54
CA PHE A 18 -23.06 -2.49 -29.79
C PHE A 18 -24.10 -1.59 -30.48
N GLY A 19 -25.23 -1.38 -29.82
CA GLY A 19 -26.31 -0.50 -30.30
C GLY A 19 -25.97 0.96 -30.04
N TRP A 20 -25.88 1.73 -31.11
CA TRP A 20 -25.72 3.19 -31.11
C TRP A 20 -27.04 3.77 -31.61
N GLU A 21 -27.92 4.08 -30.67
CA GLU A 21 -28.99 5.05 -30.85
C GLU A 21 -28.72 6.19 -29.86
N GLU A 22 -28.32 7.32 -30.41
CA GLU A 22 -28.35 8.66 -29.81
C GLU A 22 -29.29 9.49 -30.70
N PRO A 23 -29.80 10.68 -30.32
CA PRO A 23 -29.70 11.40 -29.04
C PRO A 23 -31.05 12.02 -28.59
N VAL A 24 -31.24 12.35 -27.30
CA VAL A 24 -32.11 13.50 -26.91
C VAL A 24 -31.61 14.14 -25.61
N SER A 25 -31.35 15.44 -25.76
CA SER A 25 -31.38 16.56 -24.81
C SER A 25 -31.79 16.29 -23.36
N ALA A 26 -30.95 16.71 -22.41
CA ALA A 26 -31.16 17.93 -21.63
C ALA A 26 -30.17 17.97 -20.46
N SER A 27 -29.47 19.08 -20.34
CA SER A 27 -28.67 19.40 -19.17
C SER A 27 -29.54 19.42 -17.92
N THR A 28 -29.21 18.61 -16.91
CA THR A 28 -29.36 19.03 -15.53
C THR A 28 -28.15 18.50 -14.78
N ALA A 29 -27.26 19.41 -14.41
CA ALA A 29 -26.16 19.14 -13.52
C ALA A 29 -26.72 18.85 -12.12
N GLU A 30 -27.14 17.61 -11.89
CA GLU A 30 -27.36 17.12 -10.53
C GLU A 30 -25.99 16.79 -9.94
N THR A 31 -25.49 17.71 -9.13
CA THR A 31 -24.34 17.48 -8.25
C THR A 31 -24.72 16.31 -7.32
N PRO A 32 -24.04 15.16 -7.34
CA PRO A 32 -24.36 14.10 -6.40
C PRO A 32 -24.11 14.64 -4.99
N PRO A 33 -25.02 14.43 -4.02
CA PRO A 33 -24.73 14.77 -2.64
C PRO A 33 -23.49 13.97 -2.25
N ALA A 34 -22.42 14.69 -1.90
CA ALA A 34 -21.20 14.13 -1.37
C ALA A 34 -21.57 13.29 -0.14
N LYS A 35 -21.79 11.99 -0.36
CA LYS A 35 -21.96 11.02 0.74
C LYS A 35 -20.78 11.28 1.66
N PRO A 36 -20.98 11.61 2.95
CA PRO A 36 -19.86 11.74 3.86
C PRO A 36 -19.16 10.39 3.77
N ARG A 37 -17.97 10.41 3.19
CA ARG A 37 -17.12 9.23 3.01
C ARG A 37 -16.95 8.73 4.42
N ARG A 38 -17.76 7.75 4.82
CA ARG A 38 -17.71 7.16 6.16
C ARG A 38 -16.29 6.65 6.24
N LEU A 39 -15.42 7.41 6.91
CA LEU A 39 -14.06 6.99 7.23
C LEU A 39 -14.28 5.67 7.91
N ARG A 40 -14.01 4.57 7.19
CA ARG A 40 -14.16 3.22 7.74
C ARG A 40 -13.38 3.29 9.04
N ARG A 41 -14.09 3.20 10.16
CA ARG A 41 -13.53 3.38 11.49
C ARG A 41 -12.56 2.22 11.63
N TRP A 42 -11.30 2.46 11.29
CA TRP A 42 -10.32 1.40 11.11
C TRP A 42 -10.11 0.77 12.47
N ARG A 43 -10.50 -0.51 12.57
CA ARG A 43 -10.51 -1.34 13.79
C ARG A 43 -9.26 -2.23 13.85
N GLY A 44 -8.16 -1.78 13.25
CA GLY A 44 -6.89 -2.49 13.31
C GLY A 44 -6.04 -2.05 14.50
N PRO A 45 -4.85 -2.66 14.66
CA PRO A 45 -3.92 -2.34 15.74
C PRO A 45 -3.52 -0.86 15.72
N ILE A 46 -3.42 -0.23 16.90
CA ILE A 46 -3.19 1.22 17.04
C ILE A 46 -1.99 1.70 16.21
N THR A 47 -1.01 0.83 15.98
CA THR A 47 0.14 1.09 15.11
C THR A 47 0.27 0.03 14.01
N HIS A 48 0.88 0.41 12.89
CA HIS A 48 1.13 -0.48 11.77
C HIS A 48 2.43 -0.14 11.03
N TRP A 49 2.98 -1.14 10.34
CA TRP A 49 4.11 -0.97 9.44
C TRP A 49 3.63 -0.73 8.01
N GLU A 50 4.17 0.32 7.40
CA GLU A 50 3.99 0.67 5.99
C GLU A 50 5.32 0.45 5.26
N ARG A 51 5.28 -0.23 4.11
CA ARG A 51 6.47 -0.45 3.28
C ARG A 51 6.52 0.62 2.20
N GLY A 52 7.59 1.41 2.21
CA GLY A 52 7.93 2.35 1.15
C GLY A 52 8.99 1.82 0.20
N TYR A 53 9.41 2.67 -0.75
CA TYR A 53 10.53 2.37 -1.62
C TYR A 53 11.83 2.46 -0.83
N ARG A 54 12.47 1.30 -0.58
CA ARG A 54 13.72 1.17 0.21
C ARG A 54 13.65 1.71 1.64
N SER A 55 12.45 1.94 2.15
CA SER A 55 12.21 2.32 3.54
C SER A 55 11.01 1.59 4.11
N HIS A 56 10.98 1.40 5.42
CA HIS A 56 9.79 0.95 6.16
C HIS A 56 9.43 1.99 7.18
N TYR A 57 8.16 2.36 7.25
CA TYR A 57 7.64 3.36 8.17
C TYR A 57 6.78 2.67 9.21
N TYR A 58 6.95 3.04 10.47
CA TYR A 58 6.04 2.66 11.53
C TYR A 58 5.13 3.85 11.82
N ARG A 59 3.81 3.64 11.71
CA ARG A 59 2.81 4.69 11.80
C ARG A 59 1.73 4.38 12.82
N ASP A 60 1.19 5.44 13.42
CA ASP A 60 -0.01 5.38 14.24
C ASP A 60 -1.28 5.29 13.36
N LYS A 61 -2.41 4.90 13.94
CA LYS A 61 -3.74 4.90 13.30
C LYS A 61 -4.14 6.26 12.74
N ARG A 62 -3.55 7.35 13.27
CA ARG A 62 -3.72 8.73 12.81
C ARG A 62 -2.83 9.07 11.61
N GLY A 63 -1.96 8.16 11.17
CA GLY A 63 -0.98 8.39 10.09
C GLY A 63 0.30 9.11 10.54
N LYS A 64 0.47 9.39 11.84
CA LYS A 64 1.70 10.00 12.35
C LYS A 64 2.86 9.01 12.23
N LYS A 65 3.98 9.45 11.64
CA LYS A 65 5.23 8.67 11.58
C LYS A 65 5.84 8.58 12.97
N LEU A 66 5.97 7.37 13.49
CA LEU A 66 6.56 7.06 14.78
C LEU A 66 8.01 6.58 14.63
N GLY A 67 8.29 5.83 13.57
CA GLY A 67 9.62 5.34 13.27
C GLY A 67 9.83 5.07 11.79
N GLU A 68 11.07 4.85 11.41
CA GLU A 68 11.48 4.63 10.03
C GLU A 68 12.73 3.74 9.97
N ILE A 69 12.80 2.87 8.97
CA ILE A 69 13.95 2.02 8.67
C ILE A 69 14.34 2.24 7.23
N HIS A 70 15.57 2.66 6.99
CA HIS A 70 16.19 2.81 5.67
C HIS A 70 16.98 1.55 5.33
N LEU A 71 16.76 1.03 4.13
CA LEU A 71 17.53 -0.08 3.60
C LEU A 71 18.76 0.44 2.86
N SER A 72 19.91 -0.20 3.09
CA SER A 72 21.12 0.08 2.34
C SER A 72 20.89 -0.03 0.82
N PRO A 73 21.63 0.73 0.02
CA PRO A 73 21.70 0.57 -1.43
C PRO A 73 21.87 -0.88 -1.86
N ARG A 74 21.17 -1.25 -2.94
CA ARG A 74 21.40 -2.53 -3.61
C ARG A 74 22.87 -2.61 -4.02
N GLY A 75 23.52 -3.72 -3.69
CA GLY A 75 24.94 -3.95 -3.97
C GLY A 75 25.89 -3.53 -2.85
N GLN A 76 25.41 -2.93 -1.76
CA GLN A 76 26.25 -2.66 -0.58
C GLN A 76 26.24 -3.87 0.37
N ALA A 77 27.42 -4.44 0.60
CA ALA A 77 27.65 -5.48 1.60
C ALA A 77 28.56 -4.91 2.71
N PRO A 78 28.25 -5.14 4.00
CA PRO A 78 27.08 -5.87 4.51
C PRO A 78 25.76 -5.11 4.30
N LEU A 79 24.65 -5.84 4.26
CA LEU A 79 23.30 -5.26 4.25
C LEU A 79 23.05 -4.57 5.59
N LEU A 80 22.89 -3.25 5.56
CA LEU A 80 22.68 -2.44 6.76
C LEU A 80 21.29 -1.85 6.75
N TYR A 81 20.64 -1.90 7.91
CA TYR A 81 19.32 -1.35 8.16
C TYR A 81 19.46 -0.23 9.17
N ARG A 82 19.38 1.01 8.69
CA ARG A 82 19.43 2.18 9.57
C ARG A 82 18.03 2.47 10.06
N TRP A 83 17.83 2.50 11.37
CA TRP A 83 16.53 2.77 11.96
C TRP A 83 16.52 4.07 12.76
N LEU A 84 15.35 4.70 12.82
CA LEU A 84 15.09 6.00 13.42
C LEU A 84 13.75 5.93 14.15
N ALA A 85 13.70 6.34 15.41
CA ALA A 85 12.50 6.37 16.22
C ALA A 85 12.57 7.51 17.24
N GLY A 86 11.84 8.60 16.98
CA GLY A 86 11.93 9.81 17.80
C GLY A 86 13.36 10.37 17.84
N THR A 87 13.96 10.42 19.02
CA THR A 87 15.36 10.86 19.25
C THR A 87 16.38 9.73 19.16
N LEU A 88 15.93 8.47 19.06
CA LEU A 88 16.79 7.30 19.01
C LEU A 88 17.05 6.90 17.56
N SER A 89 18.28 6.46 17.30
CA SER A 89 18.71 5.98 15.99
C SER A 89 19.76 4.90 16.14
N GLY A 90 19.85 4.02 15.15
CA GLY A 90 20.82 2.95 15.14
C GLY A 90 20.96 2.28 13.78
N ILE A 91 21.87 1.32 13.71
CA ILE A 91 22.13 0.51 12.52
C ILE A 91 22.13 -0.94 12.95
N GLU A 92 21.43 -1.79 12.20
CA GLU A 92 21.32 -3.22 12.46
C GLU A 92 21.64 -4.02 11.19
N GLY A 93 22.17 -5.23 11.36
CA GLY A 93 22.45 -6.14 10.24
C GLY A 93 21.23 -6.90 9.72
N SER A 94 20.07 -6.75 10.35
CA SER A 94 18.84 -7.45 10.00
C SER A 94 17.61 -6.55 10.12
N LEU A 95 16.68 -6.66 9.16
CA LEU A 95 15.43 -5.90 9.15
C LEU A 95 14.57 -6.22 10.39
N THR A 96 14.55 -7.47 10.83
CA THR A 96 13.76 -7.89 11.99
C THR A 96 14.28 -7.23 13.26
N HIS A 97 15.62 -7.19 13.43
CA HIS A 97 16.25 -6.50 14.55
C HIS A 97 15.97 -4.99 14.50
N ALA A 98 16.11 -4.36 13.33
CA ALA A 98 15.78 -2.95 13.16
C ALA A 98 14.32 -2.62 13.52
N ARG A 99 13.36 -3.49 13.16
CA ARG A 99 11.95 -3.32 13.54
C ARG A 99 11.75 -3.43 15.04
N MET A 100 12.34 -4.45 15.66
CA MET A 100 12.28 -4.64 17.11
C MET A 100 12.82 -3.41 17.85
N ARG A 101 13.97 -2.86 17.43
CA ARG A 101 14.54 -1.64 18.00
C ARG A 101 13.64 -0.42 17.90
N VAL A 102 12.97 -0.24 16.75
CA VAL A 102 12.01 0.86 16.57
C VAL A 102 10.83 0.71 17.52
N GLU A 103 10.28 -0.50 17.65
CA GLU A 103 9.16 -0.77 18.55
C GLU A 103 9.55 -0.57 20.02
N GLU A 104 10.74 -1.03 20.43
CA GLU A 104 11.30 -0.79 21.77
C GLU A 104 11.48 0.70 22.05
N ALA A 105 12.11 1.44 21.12
CA ALA A 105 12.34 2.88 21.26
C ALA A 105 11.04 3.67 21.42
N ILE A 106 10.00 3.29 20.68
CA ILE A 106 8.68 3.93 20.77
C ILE A 106 7.98 3.53 22.06
N GLY A 107 8.00 2.25 22.43
CA GLY A 107 7.43 1.76 23.67
C GLY A 107 8.08 2.42 24.90
N PHE A 108 9.38 2.67 24.85
CA PHE A 108 10.12 3.41 25.87
C PHE A 108 9.67 4.88 25.95
N GLY A 109 9.59 5.56 24.80
CA GLY A 109 9.10 6.94 24.74
C GLY A 109 7.65 7.10 25.24
N MET A 110 6.78 6.10 25.01
CA MET A 110 5.42 6.09 25.54
C MET A 110 5.36 5.90 27.07
N ARG A 111 6.27 5.09 27.64
CA ARG A 111 6.34 4.87 29.10
C ARG A 111 6.90 6.09 29.85
N GLN A 112 7.81 6.86 29.23
CA GLN A 112 8.37 8.06 29.84
C GLN A 112 7.33 9.19 30.05
N MET A 113 6.28 9.25 29.24
CA MET A 113 5.25 10.30 29.32
C MET A 113 4.13 10.01 30.35
N ALA A 114 4.13 8.84 30.99
CA ALA A 114 3.06 8.40 31.89
C ALA A 114 3.35 8.64 33.38
N LEU A 115 4.34 9.47 33.72
CA LEU A 115 4.86 9.61 35.09
C LEU A 115 4.46 10.92 35.82
N PHE A 116 3.42 11.63 35.39
CA PHE A 116 2.94 12.83 36.09
C PHE A 116 1.43 12.85 36.22
#